data_AF-A0A920SEI2-F1
#
_entry.id   AF-A0A920SEI2-F1
#
_cell.length_a   1.000
_cell.length_b   1.000
_cell.length_c   1.000
_cell.angle_alpha   90.00
_cell.angle_beta   90.00
_cell.angle_gamma   90.00
#
_symmetry.space_group_name_H-M   'P 1'
#
loop_
_entity.id
_entity.type
_entity.pdbx_description
1 polymer ?
#
loop_
_entity_poly.entity_id
_entity_poly.type
_entity_poly.pdbx_seq_one_letter_code
_entity_poly.pdbx_strand_id
1 'polypeptide(L)'
;MGAIRPRPERRSSWGGFSRLLRSEKFSRRIETYRPVFEARQDAFRRQGMPQVFHSLEDAIERSSALVGSPQQIIDKVLRYHEQMGHEVLALNSDGVGLTSLQHRATLELFQSDIAPVLRRQIPSRAF
;
A
#
# COMPACT_ATOMS: atom_id res chain seq x y z
N MET A 1 -36.95 25.87 -15.06
CA MET A 1 -36.71 24.69 -15.91
C MET A 1 -35.22 24.65 -16.24
N GLY A 2 -34.47 23.68 -15.70
CA GLY A 2 -33.02 23.59 -15.89
C GLY A 2 -32.46 22.37 -15.19
N ALA A 3 -32.63 21.21 -15.81
CA ALA A 3 -32.20 19.92 -15.27
C ALA A 3 -30.67 19.82 -15.25
N ILE A 4 -30.10 19.72 -14.05
CA ILE A 4 -28.69 19.38 -13.84
C ILE A 4 -28.54 17.88 -14.14
N ARG A 5 -27.95 17.53 -15.29
CA ARG A 5 -27.54 16.14 -15.57
C ARG A 5 -26.41 15.75 -14.61
N PRO A 6 -26.43 14.56 -13.99
CA PRO A 6 -25.31 14.09 -13.20
C PRO A 6 -24.08 13.85 -14.11
N ARG A 7 -22.91 14.35 -13.68
CA ARG A 7 -21.61 14.05 -14.31
C ARG A 7 -21.25 12.58 -14.07
N PRO A 8 -20.58 11.90 -15.03
CA PRO A 8 -20.13 10.53 -14.82
C PRO A 8 -19.12 10.46 -13.69
N GLU A 9 -19.27 9.43 -12.84
CA GLU A 9 -18.39 9.11 -11.71
C GLU A 9 -16.92 9.15 -12.16
N ARG A 10 -16.16 10.06 -11.57
CA ARG A 10 -14.70 10.04 -11.70
C ARG A 10 -14.22 8.79 -10.98
N ARG A 11 -13.68 7.82 -11.73
CA ARG A 11 -12.78 6.80 -11.18
C ARG A 11 -11.67 7.51 -10.42
N SER A 12 -11.77 7.54 -9.10
CA SER A 12 -10.73 8.07 -8.25
C SER A 12 -9.62 7.03 -8.13
N SER A 13 -8.69 7.02 -9.10
CA SER A 13 -7.41 6.34 -8.91
C SER A 13 -6.57 7.22 -7.98
N TRP A 14 -6.40 6.78 -6.74
CA TRP A 14 -5.43 7.39 -5.84
C TRP A 14 -4.17 6.54 -5.82
N GLY A 15 -3.03 7.17 -6.12
CA GLY A 15 -1.70 6.58 -6.03
C GLY A 15 -1.31 6.35 -4.58
N GLY A 16 -1.69 5.21 -4.03
CA GLY A 16 -1.19 4.71 -2.75
C GLY A 16 0.11 3.95 -2.96
N PHE A 17 1.17 4.34 -2.25
CA PHE A 17 2.46 3.65 -2.24
C PHE A 17 2.34 2.32 -1.51
N SER A 18 1.83 1.31 -2.20
CA SER A 18 1.84 -0.06 -1.73
C SER A 18 3.23 -0.66 -1.92
N ARG A 19 3.93 -0.99 -0.83
CA ARG A 19 5.21 -1.73 -0.85
C ARG A 19 5.08 -3.00 -0.02
N LEU A 20 5.09 -4.16 -0.67
CA LEU A 20 5.20 -5.45 0.01
C LEU A 20 6.69 -5.73 0.31
N LEU A 21 7.00 -6.38 1.43
CA LEU A 21 8.37 -6.80 1.77
C LEU A 21 8.33 -8.26 2.24
N ARG A 22 9.37 -9.07 2.02
CA ARG A 22 9.43 -10.45 2.56
C ARG A 22 10.31 -10.51 3.81
N SER A 23 9.86 -11.22 4.85
CA SER A 23 10.72 -11.91 5.82
C SER A 23 9.92 -12.89 6.67
N GLU A 24 10.53 -14.04 7.00
CA GLU A 24 10.08 -15.06 7.96
C GLU A 24 9.74 -14.49 9.36
N LYS A 25 10.29 -13.31 9.71
CA LYS A 25 9.97 -12.58 10.95
C LYS A 25 9.67 -11.12 10.66
N PHE A 26 8.55 -10.63 11.20
CA PHE A 26 8.08 -9.24 11.12
C PHE A 26 9.20 -8.21 11.38
N SER A 27 10.05 -8.46 12.38
CA SER A 27 11.18 -7.60 12.76
C SER A 27 12.17 -7.34 11.62
N ARG A 28 12.45 -8.32 10.77
CA ARG A 28 13.43 -8.19 9.68
C ARG A 28 12.85 -7.46 8.46
N ARG A 29 11.52 -7.42 8.29
CA ARG A 29 10.84 -6.56 7.29
C ARG A 29 10.88 -5.10 7.66
N ILE A 30 10.63 -4.81 8.93
CA ILE A 30 10.72 -3.45 9.47
C ILE A 30 12.15 -2.93 9.27
N GLU A 31 13.15 -3.75 9.59
CA GLU A 31 14.55 -3.35 9.47
C GLU A 31 14.98 -3.08 8.02
N THR A 32 14.46 -3.86 7.07
CA THR A 32 14.71 -3.62 5.63
C THR A 32 14.10 -2.30 5.16
N TYR A 33 12.98 -1.88 5.75
CA TYR A 33 12.26 -0.67 5.34
C TYR A 33 12.72 0.60 6.06
N ARG A 34 13.22 0.46 7.29
CA ARG A 34 13.68 1.56 8.15
C ARG A 34 14.57 2.59 7.44
N PRO A 35 15.66 2.21 6.74
CA PRO A 35 16.52 3.20 6.08
C PRO A 35 15.80 4.00 4.99
N VAL A 36 14.84 3.39 4.28
CA VAL A 36 14.04 4.07 3.24
C VAL A 36 13.09 5.08 3.88
N PHE A 37 12.45 4.70 4.98
CA PHE A 37 11.57 5.60 5.74
C PHE A 37 12.34 6.80 6.31
N GLU A 38 13.48 6.56 6.95
CA GLU A 38 14.32 7.61 7.55
C GLU A 38 14.84 8.59 6.49
N ALA A 39 15.34 8.08 5.35
CA ALA A 39 15.77 8.94 4.24
C ALA A 39 14.63 9.83 3.70
N ARG A 40 13.40 9.31 3.67
CA ARG A 40 12.22 10.08 3.24
C ARG A 40 11.85 11.16 4.24
N GLN A 41 11.87 10.86 5.54
CA GLN A 41 11.62 11.83 6.61
C GLN A 41 12.65 12.96 6.56
N ASP A 42 13.93 12.63 6.37
CA ASP A 42 15.01 13.59 6.20
C ASP A 42 14.79 14.51 4.99
N ALA A 43 14.39 13.93 3.84
CA ALA A 43 14.08 14.70 2.65
C ALA A 43 12.91 15.67 2.87
N PHE A 44 11.84 15.22 3.51
CA PHE A 44 10.69 16.07 3.83
C PHE A 44 11.06 17.18 4.81
N ARG A 45 11.88 16.89 5.83
CA ARG A 45 12.40 17.91 6.76
C ARG A 45 13.21 18.98 6.04
N ARG A 46 14.11 18.59 5.13
CA ARG A 46 14.91 19.53 4.32
C ARG A 46 14.04 20.41 3.40
N GLN A 47 12.89 19.90 2.97
CA GLN A 47 11.94 20.62 2.12
C GLN A 47 10.88 21.40 2.91
N GLY A 48 10.95 21.42 4.25
CA GLY A 48 9.96 22.09 5.09
C GLY A 48 8.56 21.45 5.02
N MET A 49 8.46 20.20 4.57
CA MET A 49 7.18 19.49 4.47
C MET A 49 6.73 18.95 5.83
N PRO A 50 5.43 19.05 6.17
CA PRO A 50 4.91 18.53 7.43
C PRO A 50 5.06 17.01 7.49
N GLN A 51 5.50 16.51 8.65
CA GLN A 51 5.64 15.09 8.92
C GLN A 51 4.27 14.55 9.37
N VAL A 52 3.62 13.73 8.53
CA VAL A 52 2.30 13.14 8.84
C VAL A 52 2.43 11.91 9.73
N PHE A 53 3.53 11.17 9.59
CA PHE A 53 3.85 10.00 10.40
C PHE A 53 5.13 10.28 11.18
N HIS A 54 5.12 9.98 12.47
CA HIS A 54 6.23 10.34 13.36
C HIS A 54 7.16 9.17 13.66
N SER A 55 6.73 7.95 13.38
CA SER A 55 7.56 6.74 13.47
C SER A 55 7.32 5.82 12.29
N LEU A 56 8.22 4.85 12.12
CA LEU A 56 8.07 3.82 11.12
C LEU A 56 6.84 2.96 11.41
N GLU A 57 6.60 2.64 12.67
CA GLU A 57 5.46 1.85 13.13
C GLU A 57 4.14 2.59 12.87
N ASP A 58 4.10 3.91 13.09
CA ASP A 58 2.96 4.77 12.75
C ASP A 58 2.71 4.80 11.24
N ALA A 59 3.77 4.91 10.43
CA ALA A 59 3.65 4.82 8.98
C ALA A 59 3.17 3.43 8.53
N ILE A 60 3.67 2.36 9.13
CA ILE A 60 3.26 0.98 8.84
C ILE A 60 1.78 0.77 9.18
N GLU A 61 1.25 1.38 10.23
CA GLU A 61 -0.15 1.21 10.63
C GLU A 61 -1.10 2.09 9.79
N ARG A 62 -0.76 3.37 9.62
CA ARG A 62 -1.70 4.39 9.15
C ARG A 62 -1.51 4.84 7.71
N SER A 63 -0.32 4.67 7.12
CA SER A 63 -0.07 5.06 5.72
C SER A 63 -0.50 4.01 4.71
N SER A 64 -0.43 4.31 3.42
CA SER A 64 -0.69 3.34 2.34
C SER A 64 0.37 2.25 2.16
N ALA A 65 1.46 2.26 2.95
CA ALA A 65 2.50 1.24 2.87
C ALA A 65 1.97 -0.14 3.26
N LEU A 66 2.28 -1.16 2.46
CA LEU A 66 1.82 -2.55 2.65
C LEU A 66 2.92 -3.41 3.31
N VAL A 67 3.34 -3.01 4.50
CA VAL A 67 4.43 -3.68 5.24
C VAL A 67 3.84 -4.44 6.43
N GLY A 68 3.81 -5.77 6.35
CA GLY A 68 3.36 -6.68 7.40
C GLY A 68 3.10 -8.07 6.82
N SER A 69 2.81 -9.08 7.64
CA SER A 69 2.43 -10.42 7.15
C SER A 69 1.32 -10.36 6.07
N PRO A 70 1.16 -11.41 5.25
CA PRO A 70 0.05 -11.45 4.29
C PRO A 70 -1.30 -11.09 4.91
N GLN A 71 -1.59 -11.62 6.09
CA GLN A 71 -2.83 -11.30 6.82
C GLN A 71 -2.92 -9.81 7.22
N GLN A 72 -1.85 -9.23 7.78
CA GLN A 72 -1.85 -7.79 8.13
C GLN A 72 -2.11 -6.90 6.91
N ILE A 73 -1.60 -7.29 5.74
CA ILE A 73 -1.81 -6.55 4.50
C ILE A 73 -3.24 -6.73 4.00
N ILE A 74 -3.78 -7.94 4.04
CA ILE A 74 -5.17 -8.22 3.70
C ILE A 74 -6.09 -7.37 4.56
N ASP A 75 -5.95 -7.43 5.89
CA ASP A 75 -6.79 -6.69 6.84
C ASP A 75 -6.74 -5.18 6.57
N LYS A 76 -5.55 -4.67 6.27
CA LYS A 76 -5.36 -3.24 5.97
C LYS A 76 -6.05 -2.82 4.68
N VAL A 77 -5.91 -3.60 3.61
CA VAL A 77 -6.57 -3.29 2.33
C VAL A 77 -8.08 -3.36 2.50
N LEU A 78 -8.60 -4.36 3.21
CA LEU A 78 -10.04 -4.49 3.48
C LEU A 78 -10.57 -3.34 4.32
N ARG A 79 -9.83 -2.92 5.35
CA ARG A 79 -10.17 -1.73 6.16
C ARG A 79 -10.26 -0.47 5.29
N TYR A 80 -9.32 -0.27 4.36
CA TYR A 80 -9.39 0.86 3.44
C TYR A 80 -10.52 0.71 2.40
N HIS A 81 -10.83 -0.51 1.98
CA HIS A 81 -11.93 -0.77 1.06
C HIS A 81 -13.25 -0.42 1.71
N GLU A 82 -13.48 -0.86 2.95
CA GLU A 82 -14.67 -0.52 3.74
C GLU A 82 -14.83 1.00 3.90
N GLN A 83 -13.75 1.72 4.15
CA GLN A 83 -13.78 3.17 4.38
C GLN A 83 -13.90 4.01 3.09
N MET A 84 -13.42 3.52 1.95
CA MET A 84 -13.28 4.32 0.72
C MET A 84 -14.03 3.77 -0.50
N GLY A 85 -14.54 2.54 -0.44
CA GLY A 85 -15.25 1.87 -1.54
C GLY A 85 -14.38 1.57 -2.77
N HIS A 86 -13.06 1.51 -2.62
CA HIS A 86 -12.15 1.36 -3.76
C HIS A 86 -12.08 -0.09 -4.25
N GLU A 87 -12.32 -0.32 -5.54
CA GLU A 87 -12.20 -1.66 -6.15
C GLU A 87 -10.83 -1.88 -6.85
N VAL A 88 -10.02 -0.82 -6.96
CA VAL A 88 -8.71 -0.84 -7.63
C VAL A 88 -7.61 -0.48 -6.64
N LEU A 89 -6.61 -1.35 -6.54
CA LEU A 89 -5.39 -1.14 -5.75
C LEU A 89 -4.19 -0.97 -6.68
N ALA A 90 -3.55 0.20 -6.61
CA ALA A 90 -2.27 0.43 -7.30
C ALA A 90 -1.12 -0.06 -6.41
N LEU A 91 -0.29 -0.97 -6.93
CA LEU A 91 0.89 -1.48 -6.26
C LEU A 91 2.15 -0.83 -6.84
N ASN A 92 3.05 -0.33 -6.00
CA ASN A 92 4.38 0.10 -6.46
C ASN A 92 5.31 -1.12 -6.57
N SER A 93 5.99 -1.25 -7.69
CA SER A 93 6.88 -2.38 -8.03
C SER A 93 8.34 -1.93 -8.23
N ASP A 94 8.76 -0.84 -7.60
CA ASP A 94 10.09 -0.25 -7.82
C ASP A 94 11.22 -0.98 -7.05
N GLY A 95 10.88 -1.91 -6.16
CA GLY A 95 11.83 -2.84 -5.52
C GLY A 95 12.94 -2.16 -4.70
N VAL A 96 12.81 -0.87 -4.39
CA VAL A 96 13.88 -0.09 -3.76
C VAL A 96 14.36 -0.77 -2.46
N GLY A 97 15.68 -0.80 -2.22
CA GLY A 97 16.26 -1.46 -1.03
C GLY A 97 16.16 -2.99 -1.01
N LEU A 98 15.66 -3.63 -2.08
CA LEU A 98 15.65 -5.07 -2.27
C LEU A 98 16.58 -5.47 -3.43
N THR A 99 17.17 -6.67 -3.33
CA THR A 99 17.77 -7.31 -4.50
C THR A 99 16.67 -7.75 -5.48
N SER A 100 17.02 -7.97 -6.75
CA SER A 100 16.06 -8.45 -7.77
C SER A 100 15.35 -9.75 -7.34
N LEU A 101 16.06 -10.66 -6.68
CA LEU A 101 15.48 -11.90 -6.13
C LEU A 101 14.48 -11.62 -5.01
N GLN A 102 14.82 -10.73 -4.07
CA GLN A 102 13.92 -10.35 -2.97
C GLN A 102 12.68 -9.62 -3.50
N HIS A 103 12.86 -8.74 -4.48
CA HIS A 103 11.76 -8.03 -5.12
C HIS A 103 10.83 -8.98 -5.87
N ARG A 104 11.36 -9.90 -6.68
CA ARG A 104 10.55 -10.94 -7.33
C ARG A 104 9.79 -11.80 -6.33
N ALA A 105 10.48 -12.28 -5.29
CA ALA A 105 9.88 -13.13 -4.26
C ALA A 105 8.76 -12.42 -3.47
N THR A 106 8.81 -11.10 -3.42
CA THR A 106 7.77 -10.25 -2.87
C THR A 106 6.54 -10.26 -3.78
N LEU A 107 6.71 -10.03 -5.09
CA LEU A 107 5.61 -10.09 -6.06
C LEU A 107 4.94 -11.47 -6.11
N GLU A 108 5.74 -12.54 -6.05
CA GLU A 108 5.23 -13.92 -5.99
C GLU A 108 4.38 -14.15 -4.74
N LEU A 109 4.84 -13.69 -3.57
CA LEU A 109 4.07 -13.77 -2.32
C LEU A 109 2.75 -12.99 -2.40
N PHE A 110 2.77 -11.79 -3.01
CA PHE A 110 1.53 -11.04 -3.22
C PHE A 110 0.54 -11.85 -4.04
N GLN A 111 1.00 -12.40 -5.15
CA GLN A 111 0.16 -13.09 -6.11
C GLN A 111 -0.36 -14.44 -5.57
N SER A 112 0.42 -15.15 -4.74
CA SER A 112 0.02 -16.44 -4.17
C SER A 112 -0.88 -16.29 -2.94
N ASP A 113 -0.55 -15.39 -2.01
CA ASP A 113 -1.12 -15.42 -0.66
C ASP A 113 -2.13 -14.30 -0.42
N ILE A 114 -1.94 -13.15 -1.08
CA ILE A 114 -2.71 -11.93 -0.80
C ILE A 114 -3.79 -11.71 -1.86
N ALA A 115 -3.38 -11.68 -3.13
CA ALA A 115 -4.26 -11.35 -4.25
C ALA A 115 -5.48 -12.27 -4.37
N PRO A 116 -5.40 -13.61 -4.17
CA PRO A 116 -6.57 -14.47 -4.24
C PRO A 116 -7.60 -14.18 -3.14
N VAL A 117 -7.15 -13.80 -1.94
CA VAL A 117 -8.04 -13.43 -0.83
C VAL A 117 -8.74 -12.11 -1.16
N LEU A 118 -7.98 -11.10 -1.57
CA LEU A 118 -8.54 -9.79 -1.92
C LEU A 118 -9.53 -9.86 -3.07
N ARG A 119 -9.25 -10.64 -4.13
CA ARG A 119 -10.17 -10.82 -5.26
C ARG A 119 -11.50 -11.47 -4.85
N ARG A 120 -11.49 -12.35 -3.86
CA ARG A 120 -12.73 -12.96 -3.33
C ARG A 120 -13.53 -11.99 -2.47
N GLN A 121 -12.85 -11.15 -1.70
CA GLN A 121 -13.52 -10.24 -0.76
C GLN A 121 -13.92 -8.90 -1.38
N ILE A 122 -13.21 -8.45 -2.42
CA ILE A 122 -13.47 -7.22 -3.16
C ILE A 122 -13.73 -7.61 -4.62
N PRO A 123 -14.93 -8.13 -4.93
CA PRO A 123 -15.28 -8.46 -6.30
C PRO A 123 -15.35 -7.17 -7.13
N SER A 124 -14.60 -7.14 -8.24
CA SER A 124 -14.69 -6.02 -9.18
C SER A 124 -15.95 -6.14 -10.01
N ARG A 125 -16.61 -5.01 -10.28
CA ARG A 125 -17.75 -4.97 -11.21
C ARG A 125 -17.30 -5.39 -12.60
N ALA A 126 -18.16 -6.10 -13.32
CA ALA A 126 -17.94 -6.40 -14.73
C ALA A 126 -17.81 -5.09 -15.53
N PHE A 127 -16.84 -5.04 -16.43
CA PHE A 127 -16.59 -3.91 -17.33
C PHE A 127 -17.55 -3.93 -18.52
#